data_AF-A0AAD3S527-F1
#
_entry.id   AF-A0AAD3S527-F1
#
_cell.length_a   1.000
_cell.length_b   1.000
_cell.length_c   1.000
_cell.angle_alpha   90.00
_cell.angle_beta   90.00
_cell.angle_gamma   90.00
#
_symmetry.space_group_name_H-M   'P 1'
#
loop_
_entity.id
_entity.type
_entity.pdbx_description
1 polymer ?
#
loop_
_entity_poly.entity_id
_entity_poly.type
_entity_poly.pdbx_seq_one_letter_code
_entity_poly.pdbx_strand_id
1 'polypeptide(L)'
;MEWKIPVKIRGFEKQMEKWMGACDCIITKAGPGTIAEALIRGLPIILNDYIPGQEKGNVPYVVENGAGVFTRSPKETARIVSEWFSTKTNELKRMSENAVRLSKPEAVFKIVKDIHELACQRGPLANLPYMLTSSFTSLV
;
A
#
# COMPACT_ATOMS: atom_id res chain seq x y z
N MET A 1 11.82 30.12 -7.13
CA MET A 1 11.87 29.54 -5.77
C MET A 1 13.06 28.61 -5.74
N GLU A 2 14.10 28.95 -4.98
CA GLU A 2 15.30 28.11 -4.84
C GLU A 2 15.14 27.18 -3.63
N TRP A 3 15.34 25.88 -3.85
CA TRP A 3 15.28 24.88 -2.79
C TRP A 3 16.64 24.78 -2.10
N LYS A 4 16.65 24.68 -0.77
CA LYS A 4 17.88 24.54 0.03
C LYS A 4 18.53 23.16 -0.07
N ILE A 5 17.83 22.19 -0.67
CA ILE A 5 18.26 20.80 -0.87
C ILE A 5 17.88 20.38 -2.30
N PRO A 6 18.49 19.31 -2.86
CA PRO A 6 18.06 18.76 -4.13
C PRO A 6 16.60 18.31 -4.07
N VAL A 7 15.74 18.90 -4.92
CA VAL A 7 14.32 18.56 -5.02
C VAL A 7 13.99 18.22 -6.46
N LYS A 8 13.30 17.09 -6.66
CA LYS A 8 12.84 16.65 -7.97
C LYS A 8 11.31 16.61 -8.01
N ILE A 9 10.72 17.48 -8.82
CA ILE A 9 9.26 17.58 -8.98
C ILE A 9 8.84 16.76 -10.19
N ARG A 10 7.81 15.93 -10.03
CA ARG A 10 7.22 15.08 -11.06
C ARG A 10 5.70 15.26 -11.06
N GLY A 11 5.09 15.07 -12.23
CA GLY A 11 3.64 14.95 -12.36
C GLY A 11 3.21 13.50 -12.18
N PHE A 12 2.30 13.04 -13.06
CA PHE A 12 1.92 11.63 -13.11
C PHE A 12 3.10 10.75 -13.53
N GLU A 13 3.26 9.61 -12.86
CA GLU A 13 4.36 8.68 -13.07
C GLU A 13 3.84 7.26 -13.27
N LYS A 14 4.42 6.56 -14.25
CA LYS A 14 4.03 5.20 -14.63
C LYS A 14 4.98 4.15 -14.07
N GLN A 15 6.20 4.54 -13.70
CA GLN A 15 7.25 3.65 -13.22
C GLN A 15 7.50 3.84 -11.72
N MET A 16 6.44 3.67 -10.91
CA MET A 16 6.51 3.92 -9.46
C MET A 16 7.57 3.04 -8.78
N GLU A 17 7.81 1.83 -9.29
CA GLU A 17 8.83 0.89 -8.81
C GLU A 17 10.24 1.48 -8.86
N LYS A 18 10.55 2.28 -9.89
CA LYS A 18 11.87 2.93 -10.04
C LYS A 18 12.03 4.06 -9.05
N TRP A 19 10.98 4.85 -8.85
CA TRP A 19 11.02 6.01 -7.95
C TRP A 19 11.04 5.60 -6.49
N MET A 20 10.17 4.69 -6.09
CA MET A 20 10.23 4.10 -4.76
C MET A 20 11.57 3.40 -4.52
N GLY A 21 12.14 2.78 -5.56
CA GLY A 21 13.46 2.14 -5.48
C GLY A 21 14.66 3.08 -5.33
N ALA A 22 14.49 4.37 -5.59
CA ALA A 22 15.53 5.39 -5.43
C ALA A 22 15.39 6.20 -4.12
N CYS A 23 14.43 5.83 -3.26
CA CYS A 23 14.13 6.50 -2.01
C CYS A 23 14.41 5.58 -0.82
N ASP A 24 14.60 6.16 0.37
CA ASP A 24 14.79 5.40 1.61
C ASP A 24 13.56 5.44 2.55
N CYS A 25 12.58 6.31 2.27
CA CYS A 25 11.29 6.36 2.94
C CYS A 25 10.22 7.04 2.06
N ILE A 26 8.95 6.93 2.43
CA ILE A 26 7.83 7.57 1.70
C ILE A 26 6.89 8.34 2.64
N ILE A 27 6.40 9.49 2.20
CA ILE A 27 5.33 10.26 2.85
C ILE A 27 4.11 10.21 1.94
N THR A 28 2.97 9.75 2.45
CA THR A 28 1.76 9.56 1.63
C THR A 28 0.50 9.48 2.49
N LYS A 29 -0.68 9.61 1.88
CA LYS A 29 -1.94 9.25 2.54
C LYS A 29 -2.06 7.74 2.69
N ALA A 30 -2.98 7.26 3.54
CA ALA A 30 -3.18 5.83 3.83
C ALA A 30 -3.88 5.04 2.69
N GLY A 31 -3.51 5.30 1.44
CA GLY A 31 -3.99 4.58 0.27
C GLY A 31 -3.43 3.15 0.24
N PRO A 32 -4.28 2.12 0.12
CA PRO A 32 -3.84 0.72 0.29
C PRO A 32 -2.86 0.27 -0.80
N GLY A 33 -3.02 0.73 -2.05
CA GLY A 33 -2.09 0.44 -3.14
C GLY A 33 -0.69 0.96 -2.88
N THR A 34 -0.56 2.25 -2.55
CA THR A 34 0.73 2.87 -2.23
C THR A 34 1.37 2.26 -0.98
N ILE A 35 0.58 1.88 0.03
CA ILE A 35 1.09 1.14 1.19
C ILE A 35 1.68 -0.20 0.73
N ALA A 36 0.95 -1.00 -0.04
CA ALA A 36 1.44 -2.30 -0.50
C ALA A 36 2.73 -2.18 -1.34
N GLU A 37 2.79 -1.20 -2.24
CA GLU A 37 3.98 -0.91 -3.06
C GLU A 37 5.18 -0.51 -2.20
N ALA A 38 4.98 0.39 -1.23
CA ALA A 38 6.01 0.82 -0.31
C ALA A 38 6.56 -0.35 0.53
N LEU A 39 5.68 -1.24 1.01
CA LEU A 39 6.07 -2.44 1.74
C LEU A 39 6.92 -3.38 0.88
N ILE A 40 6.53 -3.61 -0.38
CA ILE A 40 7.31 -4.41 -1.35
C ILE A 40 8.69 -3.80 -1.60
N ARG A 41 8.79 -2.47 -1.64
CA ARG A 41 10.06 -1.75 -1.79
C ARG A 41 10.84 -1.60 -0.48
N GLY A 42 10.30 -2.09 0.64
CA GLY A 42 10.95 -1.99 1.96
C GLY A 42 11.04 -0.55 2.48
N LEU A 43 10.13 0.33 2.10
CA LEU A 43 10.13 1.73 2.50
C LEU A 43 9.36 1.94 3.81
N PRO A 44 10.00 2.49 4.86
CA PRO A 44 9.30 3.06 6.00
C PRO A 44 8.31 4.15 5.56
N ILE A 45 7.10 4.09 6.12
CA ILE A 45 5.96 4.91 5.66
C ILE A 45 5.63 5.98 6.70
N ILE A 46 5.57 7.25 6.29
CA ILE A 46 4.97 8.32 7.07
C ILE A 46 3.59 8.59 6.47
N LEU A 47 2.54 8.13 7.15
CA LEU A 47 1.17 8.41 6.77
C LEU A 47 0.78 9.82 7.19
N ASN A 48 0.51 10.70 6.22
CA ASN A 48 0.19 12.09 6.49
C ASN A 48 -1.30 12.42 6.46
N ASP A 49 -2.12 11.54 5.90
CA ASP A 49 -3.57 11.67 5.91
C ASP A 49 -4.27 10.34 5.58
N TYR A 50 -5.60 10.34 5.56
CA TYR A 50 -6.43 9.24 5.06
C TYR A 50 -7.80 9.77 4.64
N ILE A 51 -8.43 9.10 3.67
CA ILE A 51 -9.84 9.34 3.32
C ILE A 51 -10.75 8.74 4.41
N PRO A 52 -11.59 9.54 5.11
CA PRO A 52 -12.51 9.04 6.13
C PRO A 52 -13.45 7.96 5.59
N GLY A 53 -13.73 6.94 6.40
CA GLY A 53 -14.55 5.78 6.02
C GLY A 53 -13.82 4.74 5.18
N GLN A 54 -13.00 5.15 4.20
CA GLN A 54 -12.31 4.22 3.30
C GLN A 54 -10.93 3.77 3.80
N GLU A 55 -10.10 4.72 4.23
CA GLU A 55 -8.66 4.47 4.45
C GLU A 55 -8.24 4.49 5.92
N LYS A 56 -9.14 4.88 6.84
CA LYS A 56 -8.84 4.99 8.28
C LYS A 56 -8.28 3.68 8.86
N GLY A 57 -8.79 2.54 8.41
CA GLY A 57 -8.34 1.21 8.85
C GLY A 57 -6.91 0.84 8.41
N ASN A 58 -6.34 1.54 7.42
CA ASN A 58 -5.00 1.25 6.92
C ASN A 58 -3.91 1.88 7.82
N VAL A 59 -4.25 2.90 8.62
CA VAL A 59 -3.32 3.53 9.57
C VAL A 59 -2.80 2.53 10.61
N PRO A 60 -3.65 1.83 11.39
CA PRO A 60 -3.16 0.87 12.37
C PRO A 60 -2.39 -0.27 11.71
N TYR A 61 -2.77 -0.71 10.50
CA TYR A 61 -2.02 -1.74 9.77
C TYR A 61 -0.54 -1.38 9.59
N VAL A 62 -0.22 -0.13 9.25
CA VAL A 62 1.17 0.32 9.11
C VAL A 62 1.85 0.54 10.46
N VAL A 63 1.17 1.23 11.38
CA VAL A 63 1.76 1.69 12.65
C VAL A 63 1.98 0.52 13.62
N GLU A 64 0.98 -0.35 13.81
CA GLU A 64 1.04 -1.45 14.78
C GLU A 64 2.01 -2.56 14.33
N ASN A 65 2.20 -2.73 13.03
CA ASN A 65 3.22 -3.65 12.51
C ASN A 65 4.63 -3.02 12.45
N GLY A 66 4.79 -1.77 12.90
CA GLY A 66 6.07 -1.08 12.98
C GLY A 66 6.72 -0.84 11.62
N ALA A 67 5.92 -0.69 10.55
CA ALA A 67 6.40 -0.36 9.21
C ALA A 67 6.36 1.15 8.92
N GLY A 68 5.88 1.95 9.88
CA GLY A 68 5.74 3.38 9.71
C GLY A 68 5.10 4.10 10.88
N VAL A 69 4.80 5.37 10.67
CA VAL A 69 4.21 6.29 11.65
C VAL A 69 3.08 7.10 11.02
N PHE A 70 2.23 7.70 11.83
CA PHE A 70 1.16 8.59 11.38
C PHE A 70 1.33 9.98 11.98
N THR A 71 1.37 11.02 11.13
CA THR A 71 1.35 12.41 11.58
C THR A 71 0.77 13.33 10.51
N ARG A 72 -0.17 14.19 10.89
CA ARG A 72 -0.72 15.24 10.01
C ARG A 72 0.11 16.53 10.00
N SER A 73 1.13 16.63 10.84
CA SER A 73 1.91 17.86 11.02
C SER A 73 3.12 17.87 10.09
N PRO A 74 3.22 18.82 9.12
CA PRO A 74 4.39 18.91 8.25
C PRO A 74 5.71 19.12 9.02
N LYS A 75 5.67 19.87 10.14
CA LYS A 75 6.85 20.07 11.00
C LYS A 75 7.31 18.77 11.63
N GLU A 76 6.37 17.96 12.08
CA GLU A 76 6.65 16.66 12.69
C GLU A 76 7.18 15.66 11.66
N THR A 77 6.58 15.64 10.45
CA THR A 77 7.10 14.86 9.32
C THR A 77 8.55 15.21 9.01
N ALA A 78 8.88 16.50 8.91
CA ALA A 78 10.24 16.94 8.66
C ALA A 78 11.21 16.53 9.79
N ARG A 79 10.77 16.60 11.05
CA ARG A 79 11.55 16.15 12.21
C ARG A 79 11.85 14.64 12.14
N ILE A 80 10.83 13.82 11.88
CA ILE A 80 10.97 12.36 11.78
C ILE A 80 11.94 11.98 10.66
N VAL A 81 11.79 12.57 9.47
CA VAL A 81 12.72 12.32 8.35
C VAL A 81 14.14 12.75 8.73
N SER A 82 14.33 13.93 9.32
CA SER A 82 15.65 14.38 9.77
C SER A 82 16.29 13.39 10.76
N GLU A 83 15.53 12.90 11.73
CA GLU A 83 16.02 11.93 12.72
C GLU A 83 16.36 10.58 12.08
N TRP A 84 15.51 10.04 11.21
CA TRP A 84 15.77 8.78 10.51
C TRP A 84 17.06 8.81 9.70
N PHE A 85 17.42 9.95 9.13
CA PHE A 85 18.64 10.13 8.33
C PHE A 85 19.83 10.67 9.15
N SER A 86 19.71 10.79 10.47
CA SER A 86 20.81 11.26 11.34
C SER A 86 20.94 10.44 12.62
N THR A 87 20.07 10.66 13.61
CA THR A 87 20.20 10.12 14.98
C THR A 87 19.48 8.79 15.19
N LYS A 88 18.50 8.46 14.35
CA LYS A 88 17.62 7.29 14.45
C LYS A 88 17.69 6.37 13.22
N THR A 89 18.87 6.24 12.62
CA THR A 89 19.10 5.37 11.45
C THR A 89 18.73 3.90 11.71
N ASN A 90 18.94 3.40 12.94
CA ASN A 90 18.52 2.05 13.33
C ASN A 90 17.00 1.87 13.35
N GLU A 91 16.24 2.92 13.65
CA GLU A 91 14.78 2.89 13.60
C GLU A 91 14.29 2.79 12.16
N LEU A 92 14.86 3.61 11.27
CA LEU A 92 14.57 3.55 9.83
C LEU A 92 14.84 2.14 9.27
N LYS A 93 16.01 1.56 9.59
CA LYS A 93 16.37 0.21 9.16
C LYS A 93 15.38 -0.85 9.66
N ARG A 94 15.03 -0.80 10.95
CA ARG A 94 14.06 -1.74 11.53
C ARG A 94 12.68 -1.62 10.88
N MET A 95 12.21 -0.40 10.61
CA MET A 95 10.93 -0.21 9.90
C MET A 95 10.99 -0.73 8.47
N SER A 96 12.14 -0.61 7.80
CA SER A 96 12.35 -1.15 6.45
C SER A 96 12.30 -2.68 6.46
N GLU A 97 12.94 -3.33 7.42
CA GLU A 97 12.88 -4.78 7.61
C GLU A 97 11.44 -5.26 7.90
N ASN A 98 10.71 -4.53 8.75
CA ASN A 98 9.29 -4.79 9.01
C ASN A 98 8.44 -4.63 7.74
N ALA A 99 8.72 -3.60 6.93
CA ALA A 99 8.02 -3.36 5.69
C ALA A 99 8.17 -4.53 4.71
N VAL A 100 9.41 -5.03 4.53
CA VAL A 100 9.70 -6.21 3.70
C VAL A 100 8.98 -7.45 4.24
N ARG A 101 8.96 -7.66 5.57
CA ARG A 101 8.29 -8.80 6.20
C ARG A 101 6.78 -8.84 5.96
N LEU A 102 6.13 -7.67 5.85
CA LEU A 102 4.70 -7.55 5.57
C LEU A 102 4.37 -7.67 4.07
N SER A 103 5.39 -7.54 3.21
CA SER A 103 5.18 -7.46 1.77
C SER A 103 4.60 -8.75 1.18
N LYS A 104 3.77 -8.58 0.14
CA LYS A 104 3.18 -9.69 -0.63
C LYS A 104 3.38 -9.44 -2.13
N PRO A 105 4.62 -9.50 -2.65
CA PRO A 105 4.90 -9.17 -4.05
C PRO A 105 4.14 -10.06 -5.05
N GLU A 106 3.92 -11.33 -4.68
CA GLU A 106 3.20 -12.31 -5.52
C GLU A 106 1.68 -12.29 -5.33
N ALA A 107 1.10 -11.30 -4.64
CA ALA A 107 -0.32 -11.30 -4.29
C ALA A 107 -1.22 -11.43 -5.51
N VAL A 108 -0.99 -10.63 -6.57
CA VAL A 108 -1.81 -10.64 -7.78
C VAL A 108 -1.75 -11.99 -8.49
N PHE A 109 -0.56 -12.59 -8.61
CA PHE A 109 -0.39 -13.89 -9.28
C PHE A 109 -1.06 -15.01 -8.49
N LYS A 110 -0.95 -14.99 -7.16
CA LYS A 110 -1.62 -15.96 -6.29
C LYS A 110 -3.14 -15.86 -6.40
N ILE A 111 -3.70 -14.64 -6.39
CA ILE A 111 -5.14 -14.41 -6.53
C ILE A 111 -5.64 -14.90 -7.89
N VAL A 112 -4.96 -14.54 -8.98
CA VAL A 112 -5.36 -14.94 -10.33
C VAL A 112 -5.29 -16.46 -10.50
N LYS A 113 -4.25 -17.10 -9.94
CA LYS A 113 -4.11 -18.55 -9.94
C LYS A 113 -5.27 -19.23 -9.20
N ASP A 114 -5.60 -18.75 -8.00
CA ASP A 114 -6.70 -19.29 -7.18
C ASP A 114 -8.05 -19.15 -7.91
N ILE A 115 -8.33 -17.99 -8.50
CA ILE A 115 -9.54 -17.77 -9.31
C ILE A 115 -9.58 -18.71 -10.52
N HIS A 116 -8.45 -18.92 -11.20
CA HIS A 116 -8.36 -19.83 -12.34
C HIS A 116 -8.65 -21.28 -11.94
N GLU A 117 -8.06 -21.76 -10.84
CA GLU A 117 -8.30 -23.10 -10.32
C GLU A 117 -9.77 -23.32 -9.94
N LEU A 118 -10.39 -22.33 -9.27
CA LEU A 118 -11.82 -22.35 -8.94
C LEU A 118 -12.71 -22.38 -10.19
N ALA A 119 -12.34 -21.67 -11.25
CA ALA A 119 -13.09 -21.67 -12.50
C ALA A 119 -13.02 -23.04 -13.21
N CYS A 120 -11.85 -23.68 -13.21
CA CYS A 120 -11.68 -25.01 -13.81
C CYS A 120 -12.45 -26.12 -13.06
N GLN A 121 -12.60 -26.01 -11.74
CA GLN A 121 -13.35 -26.98 -10.93
C GLN A 121 -14.86 -26.99 -11.22
N ARG A 122 -15.43 -25.91 -11.78
CA ARG A 122 -16.89 -25.80 -11.99
C ARG A 122 -17.46 -26.68 -13.12
N GLY A 123 -16.64 -27.32 -13.97
CA GLY A 123 -17.09 -28.27 -14.99
C GLY A 123 -18.21 -27.76 -15.94
N PRO A 124 -18.83 -28.62 -16.78
CA PRO A 124 -19.82 -28.22 -17.79
C PRO A 124 -21.15 -27.66 -17.25
N LEU A 125 -21.35 -27.64 -15.93
CA LEU A 125 -22.55 -27.10 -15.28
C LEU A 125 -22.59 -25.56 -15.32
N ALA A 126 -21.49 -24.89 -15.70
CA ALA A 126 -21.45 -23.44 -15.92
C ALA A 126 -22.18 -22.99 -17.21
N ASN A 127 -22.61 -23.92 -18.08
CA ASN A 127 -23.42 -23.63 -19.27
C ASN A 127 -24.93 -23.61 -19.00
N LEU A 128 -25.37 -23.60 -17.74
CA LEU A 128 -26.78 -23.39 -17.46
C LEU A 128 -27.11 -21.90 -17.72
N PRO A 129 -27.97 -21.56 -18.70
CA PRO A 129 -28.29 -20.18 -18.99
C PRO A 129 -28.89 -19.51 -17.74
N TYR A 130 -28.45 -18.29 -17.46
CA TYR A 130 -28.89 -17.44 -16.33
C TYR A 130 -30.43 -17.27 -16.24
N MET A 131 -31.15 -17.65 -17.30
CA MET A 131 -32.61 -17.74 -17.39
C MET A 131 -33.25 -18.72 -16.39
N LEU A 132 -32.53 -19.73 -15.88
CA LEU A 132 -33.14 -20.72 -14.97
C LEU A 132 -33.08 -20.34 -13.48
N THR A 133 -32.44 -19.21 -13.12
CA THR A 133 -32.32 -18.76 -11.72
C THR A 133 -33.18 -17.55 -11.37
N SER A 134 -33.96 -16.98 -12.31
CA SER A 134 -34.77 -15.79 -12.07
C SER A 134 -36.22 -16.08 -11.60
N SER A 135 -36.39 -16.91 -10.55
CA SER A 135 -37.71 -17.12 -9.94
C SER A 135 -37.79 -16.73 -8.45
N PHE A 136 -36.91 -15.85 -7.97
CA PHE A 136 -37.00 -15.28 -6.62
C PHE A 136 -37.18 -13.75 -6.61
N THR A 137 -37.99 -13.21 -7.52
CA THR A 137 -38.40 -11.79 -7.53
C THR A 137 -39.91 -11.62 -7.36
N SER A 138 -40.54 -12.43 -6.50
CA SER A 138 -41.97 -12.31 -6.18
C SER A 138 -42.25 -12.48 -4.69
N LEU A 139 -41.49 -11.76 -3.85
CA LEU A 139 -41.79 -11.59 -2.42
C LEU A 139 -41.18 -10.27 -1.91
N VAL A 140 -41.64 -9.15 -2.50
CA VAL A 140 -41.87 -7.86 -1.84
C VAL A 140 -43.08 -7.23 -2.50
#